data_AF-A0A8J7GYH3-F1
#
_entry.id   AF-A0A8J7GYH3-F1
#
_cell.length_a   1.000
_cell.length_b   1.000
_cell.length_c   1.000
_cell.angle_alpha   90.00
_cell.angle_beta   90.00
_cell.angle_gamma   90.00
#
_symmetry.space_group_name_H-M   'P 1'
#
loop_
_entity.id
_entity.type
_entity.pdbx_description
1 polymer ?
#
loop_
_entity_poly.entity_id
_entity_poly.type
_entity_poly.pdbx_seq_one_letter_code
_entity_poly.pdbx_strand_id
1 'polypeptide(L)'
;MAKTVIKEWLFHQVLACSLEKYIFDKMVSSGYPSYFTVSSLKAIFNMNELIKEGRVNIAHLDAEQRNGLNIMWENHLSEEFPFLQSQDKNIIAMSLQSQDFADLYTGYKAVNHMGKMAETSSEEITAVGRSLWNMAFSESITINEAGYLILPSVIMMAGNTTHQSDPEDYSLSVKLAVVDKYIQYQKKVIASQQDFIVKYNDFSTSLSSWVSKITLADSIIDDCFTSEFLKTGTVSPKKELMIKSGSIREGYMNGFSKPCDAAPDSLDKEYEKLTRDLSEKFKTVNRFFINNAFSLIEKSELDFISSAGAKVNSIRLFMHTLLPMINTGHDTYYDPNFYIDVKDADLFSVTVGNEEMVYALKKKIFHQTPLIK
;
A
#
# COMPACT_ATOMS: atom_id res chain seq x y z
N MET A 1 10.61 39.00 -2.54
CA MET A 1 9.54 39.26 -1.55
C MET A 1 8.24 39.71 -2.22
N ALA A 2 8.20 40.80 -2.98
CA ALA A 2 6.98 41.28 -3.65
C ALA A 2 6.31 40.25 -4.59
N LYS A 3 7.09 39.52 -5.41
CA LYS A 3 6.58 38.50 -6.33
C LYS A 3 5.82 37.35 -5.62
N THR A 4 6.35 36.88 -4.48
CA THR A 4 5.74 35.81 -3.68
C THR A 4 4.43 36.27 -3.05
N VAL A 5 4.40 37.48 -2.49
CA VAL A 5 3.20 38.06 -1.88
C VAL A 5 2.08 38.24 -2.93
N ILE A 6 2.42 38.72 -4.13
CA ILE A 6 1.46 38.88 -5.24
C ILE A 6 0.91 37.51 -5.68
N LYS A 7 1.78 36.49 -5.77
CA LYS A 7 1.38 35.12 -6.12
C LYS A 7 0.41 34.51 -5.09
N GLU A 8 0.74 34.61 -3.81
CA GLU A 8 -0.13 34.13 -2.72
C GLU A 8 -1.46 34.89 -2.68
N TRP A 9 -1.42 36.21 -2.85
CA TRP A 9 -2.62 37.03 -2.95
C TRP A 9 -3.49 36.59 -4.13
N LEU A 10 -2.92 36.39 -5.32
CA LEU A 10 -3.68 35.96 -6.50
C LEU A 10 -4.36 34.61 -6.27
N PHE A 11 -3.63 33.61 -5.75
CA PHE A 11 -4.23 32.32 -5.42
C PHE A 11 -5.37 32.45 -4.42
N HIS A 12 -5.20 33.28 -3.38
CA HIS A 12 -6.23 33.49 -2.40
C HIS A 12 -7.47 34.18 -2.98
N GLN A 13 -7.29 35.18 -3.86
CA GLN A 13 -8.41 35.86 -4.52
C GLN A 13 -9.17 34.95 -5.48
N VAL A 14 -8.44 34.13 -6.27
CA VAL A 14 -9.06 33.24 -7.25
C VAL A 14 -9.73 32.04 -6.58
N LEU A 15 -9.13 31.47 -5.54
CA LEU A 15 -9.60 30.23 -4.91
C LEU A 15 -10.48 30.48 -3.67
N ALA A 16 -10.54 31.72 -3.18
CA ALA A 16 -11.16 32.13 -1.91
C ALA A 16 -10.58 31.41 -0.66
N CYS A 17 -9.45 30.72 -0.80
CA CYS A 17 -8.77 29.97 0.25
C CYS A 17 -7.30 29.73 -0.14
N SER A 18 -6.54 29.01 0.70
CA SER A 18 -5.18 28.61 0.33
C SER A 18 -5.20 27.54 -0.77
N LEU A 19 -4.11 27.47 -1.54
CA LEU A 19 -3.95 26.49 -2.62
C LEU A 19 -4.07 25.05 -2.12
N GLU A 20 -3.47 24.75 -0.96
CA GLU A 20 -3.49 23.42 -0.36
C GLU A 20 -4.90 23.05 0.11
N LYS A 21 -5.61 24.00 0.73
CA LYS A 21 -7.01 23.82 1.14
C LYS A 21 -7.91 23.56 -0.08
N TYR A 22 -7.74 24.32 -1.15
CA TYR A 22 -8.53 24.14 -2.37
C TYR A 22 -8.36 22.73 -2.96
N ILE A 23 -7.10 22.25 -3.08
CA ILE A 23 -6.83 20.88 -3.58
C ILE A 23 -7.43 19.84 -2.65
N PHE A 24 -7.24 19.99 -1.33
CA PHE A 24 -7.80 19.08 -0.33
C PHE A 24 -9.32 19.00 -0.42
N ASP A 25 -10.01 20.14 -0.44
CA ASP A 25 -11.48 20.22 -0.49
C ASP A 25 -12.01 19.58 -1.78
N LYS A 26 -11.33 19.76 -2.92
CA LYS A 26 -11.68 19.09 -4.18
C LYS A 26 -11.51 17.58 -4.12
N MET A 27 -10.40 17.11 -3.55
CA MET A 27 -10.14 15.68 -3.41
C MET A 27 -11.20 15.01 -2.52
N VAL A 28 -11.45 15.57 -1.34
CA VAL A 28 -12.40 15.02 -0.37
C VAL A 28 -13.83 15.06 -0.92
N SER A 29 -14.25 16.17 -1.53
CA SER A 29 -15.62 16.32 -2.06
C SER A 29 -15.93 15.38 -3.22
N SER A 30 -14.93 14.82 -3.90
CA SER A 30 -15.13 13.88 -5.00
C SER A 30 -15.63 12.49 -4.59
N GLY A 31 -15.52 12.15 -3.30
CA GLY A 31 -15.76 10.79 -2.78
C GLY A 31 -14.69 9.76 -3.14
N TYR A 32 -13.78 10.06 -4.08
CA TYR A 32 -12.70 9.17 -4.51
C TYR A 32 -11.33 9.89 -4.58
N PRO A 33 -10.78 10.36 -3.45
CA PRO A 33 -9.49 11.08 -3.43
C PRO A 33 -8.34 10.33 -4.14
N SER A 34 -8.35 9.00 -4.09
CA SER A 34 -7.31 8.15 -4.71
C SER A 34 -7.26 8.22 -6.23
N TYR A 35 -8.30 8.74 -6.90
CA TYR A 35 -8.34 8.88 -8.35
C TYR A 35 -7.75 10.20 -8.85
N PHE A 36 -7.37 11.10 -7.95
CA PHE A 36 -6.72 12.34 -8.34
C PHE A 36 -5.30 12.07 -8.81
N THR A 37 -4.99 12.63 -9.97
CA THR A 37 -3.66 12.61 -10.59
C THR A 37 -3.18 14.03 -10.86
N VAL A 38 -1.96 14.16 -11.38
CA VAL A 38 -1.45 15.44 -11.88
C VAL A 38 -2.37 16.04 -12.95
N SER A 39 -3.00 15.21 -13.81
CA SER A 39 -3.98 15.70 -14.78
C SER A 39 -5.24 16.28 -14.11
N SER A 40 -5.66 15.73 -12.97
CA SER A 40 -6.76 16.29 -12.17
C SER A 40 -6.44 17.69 -11.68
N LEU A 41 -5.19 17.99 -11.29
CA LEU A 41 -4.77 19.35 -10.91
C LEU A 41 -4.95 20.33 -12.07
N LYS A 42 -4.58 19.94 -13.29
CA LYS A 42 -4.78 20.77 -14.50
C LYS A 42 -6.26 21.06 -14.76
N ALA A 43 -7.14 20.10 -14.47
CA ALA A 43 -8.59 20.28 -14.61
C ALA A 43 -9.17 21.23 -13.56
N ILE A 44 -8.87 21.04 -12.27
CA ILE A 44 -9.45 21.86 -11.19
C ILE A 44 -8.93 23.31 -11.16
N PHE A 45 -7.78 23.56 -11.78
CA PHE A 45 -7.20 24.88 -11.93
C PHE A 45 -7.49 25.52 -13.30
N ASN A 46 -8.25 24.86 -14.17
CA ASN A 46 -8.63 25.44 -15.45
C ASN A 46 -9.50 26.70 -15.24
N MET A 47 -9.15 27.81 -15.87
CA MET A 47 -9.87 29.08 -15.69
C MET A 47 -11.37 28.97 -16.02
N ASN A 48 -11.73 28.21 -17.05
CA ASN A 48 -13.14 28.01 -17.41
C ASN A 48 -13.90 27.26 -16.33
N GLU A 49 -13.27 26.28 -15.67
CA GLU A 49 -13.89 25.56 -14.55
C GLU A 49 -14.04 26.49 -13.33
N LEU A 50 -13.02 27.29 -13.02
CA LEU A 50 -13.09 28.29 -11.95
C LEU A 50 -14.20 29.33 -12.17
N ILE A 51 -14.42 29.75 -13.42
CA ILE A 51 -15.53 30.64 -13.79
C ILE A 51 -16.88 29.95 -13.61
N LYS A 52 -17.03 28.71 -14.08
CA LYS A 52 -18.27 27.93 -13.93
C LYS A 52 -18.66 27.71 -12.47
N GLU A 53 -17.66 27.51 -11.61
CA GLU A 53 -17.85 27.36 -10.16
C GLU A 53 -18.10 28.69 -9.43
N GLY A 54 -18.11 29.83 -10.14
CA GLY A 54 -18.31 31.15 -9.56
C GLY A 54 -17.13 31.65 -8.73
N ARG A 55 -15.95 31.02 -8.86
CA ARG A 55 -14.71 31.43 -8.17
C ARG A 55 -14.10 32.68 -8.78
N VAL A 56 -14.26 32.85 -10.08
CA VAL A 56 -13.81 34.04 -10.81
C VAL A 56 -14.99 34.68 -11.53
N ASN A 57 -15.30 35.92 -11.16
CA ASN A 57 -16.30 36.72 -11.87
C ASN A 57 -15.64 37.53 -12.98
N ILE A 58 -15.88 37.14 -14.23
CA ILE A 58 -15.36 37.84 -15.42
C ILE A 58 -16.37 38.78 -16.07
N ALA A 59 -17.57 38.96 -15.49
CA ALA A 59 -18.67 39.70 -16.11
C ALA A 59 -18.30 41.16 -16.45
N HIS A 60 -17.38 41.74 -15.68
CA HIS A 60 -16.92 43.13 -15.84
C HIS A 60 -15.60 43.26 -16.62
N LEU A 61 -15.03 42.15 -17.08
CA LEU A 61 -13.76 42.15 -17.80
C LEU A 61 -14.00 42.10 -19.31
N ASP A 62 -13.30 42.95 -20.06
CA ASP A 62 -13.22 42.87 -21.52
C ASP A 62 -12.36 41.68 -21.99
N ALA A 63 -12.28 41.47 -23.31
CA ALA A 63 -11.53 40.34 -23.88
C ALA A 63 -10.02 40.41 -23.59
N GLU A 64 -9.42 41.60 -23.59
CA GLU A 64 -8.00 41.79 -23.33
C GLU A 64 -7.67 41.52 -21.86
N GLN A 65 -8.50 42.03 -20.95
CA GLN A 65 -8.40 41.81 -19.51
C GLN A 65 -8.58 40.34 -19.14
N ARG A 66 -9.53 39.64 -19.77
CA ARG A 66 -9.72 38.20 -19.59
C ARG A 66 -8.49 37.41 -20.03
N ASN A 67 -7.93 37.76 -21.18
CA ASN A 67 -6.71 37.13 -21.67
C ASN A 67 -5.52 37.40 -20.74
N GLY A 68 -5.36 38.64 -20.27
CA GLY A 68 -4.33 39.02 -19.31
C GLY A 68 -4.43 38.25 -17.99
N LEU A 69 -5.65 38.10 -17.45
CA LEU A 69 -5.89 37.28 -16.25
C LEU A 69 -5.53 35.81 -16.49
N ASN A 70 -5.91 35.24 -17.63
CA ASN A 70 -5.59 33.85 -17.95
C ASN A 70 -4.07 33.63 -18.06
N ILE A 71 -3.36 34.52 -18.76
CA ILE A 71 -1.89 34.45 -18.87
C ILE A 71 -1.23 34.57 -17.50
N MET A 72 -1.68 35.51 -16.67
CA MET A 72 -1.15 35.70 -15.32
C MET A 72 -1.38 34.45 -14.45
N TRP A 73 -2.58 33.88 -14.50
CA TRP A 73 -2.94 32.66 -13.78
C TRP A 73 -2.09 31.46 -14.22
N GLU A 74 -2.00 31.22 -15.53
CA GLU A 74 -1.21 30.13 -16.10
C GLU A 74 0.27 30.26 -15.76
N ASN A 75 0.83 31.49 -15.79
CA ASN A 75 2.22 31.73 -15.41
C ASN A 75 2.45 31.41 -13.93
N HIS A 76 1.60 31.90 -13.02
CA HIS A 76 1.78 31.65 -11.59
C HIS A 76 1.57 30.17 -11.21
N LEU A 77 0.63 29.49 -11.88
CA LEU A 77 0.49 28.04 -11.76
C LEU A 77 1.71 27.31 -12.29
N SER A 78 2.24 27.72 -13.44
CA SER A 78 3.44 27.13 -14.04
C SER A 78 4.73 27.47 -13.29
N GLU A 79 4.69 28.38 -12.31
CA GLU A 79 5.75 28.58 -11.33
C GLU A 79 5.56 27.72 -10.08
N GLU A 80 4.31 27.43 -9.69
CA GLU A 80 4.01 26.62 -8.51
C GLU A 80 4.03 25.12 -8.77
N PHE A 81 3.57 24.69 -9.95
CA PHE A 81 3.44 23.30 -10.37
C PHE A 81 3.95 23.09 -11.79
N PRO A 82 5.26 23.08 -12.01
CA PRO A 82 5.75 23.29 -13.38
C PRO A 82 5.71 22.00 -14.20
N PHE A 83 5.57 20.87 -13.50
CA PHE A 83 5.17 19.59 -14.06
C PHE A 83 3.74 19.58 -14.67
N LEU A 84 2.87 20.57 -14.42
CA LEU A 84 1.56 20.67 -15.10
C LEU A 84 1.68 20.96 -16.60
N GLN A 85 2.83 21.49 -17.03
CA GLN A 85 3.15 21.71 -18.45
C GLN A 85 3.82 20.49 -19.09
N SER A 86 4.15 19.46 -18.31
CA SER A 86 4.76 18.24 -18.83
C SER A 86 3.82 17.53 -19.81
N GLN A 87 4.41 17.00 -20.89
CA GLN A 87 3.75 16.10 -21.84
C GLN A 87 4.06 14.63 -21.54
N ASP A 88 4.86 14.35 -20.50
CA ASP A 88 5.16 12.98 -20.09
C ASP A 88 3.91 12.32 -19.50
N LYS A 89 3.45 11.25 -20.16
CA LYS A 89 2.28 10.47 -19.74
C LYS A 89 2.44 9.91 -18.33
N ASN A 90 3.65 9.57 -17.90
CA ASN A 90 3.91 9.04 -16.56
C ASN A 90 3.65 10.11 -15.51
N ILE A 91 4.11 11.34 -15.74
CA ILE A 91 3.87 12.48 -14.85
C ILE A 91 2.38 12.82 -14.81
N ILE A 92 1.73 12.90 -15.98
CA ILE A 92 0.32 13.27 -16.09
C ILE A 92 -0.60 12.26 -15.37
N ALA A 93 -0.31 10.96 -15.50
CA ALA A 93 -1.07 9.88 -14.87
C ALA A 93 -0.68 9.60 -13.41
N MET A 94 0.36 10.26 -12.90
CA MET A 94 0.86 10.07 -11.54
C MET A 94 -0.23 10.43 -10.52
N SER A 95 -0.54 9.50 -9.62
CA SER A 95 -1.48 9.74 -8.52
C SER A 95 -0.92 10.81 -7.59
N LEU A 96 -1.77 11.75 -7.16
CA LEU A 96 -1.37 12.75 -6.17
C LEU A 96 -1.05 12.13 -4.80
N GLN A 97 -1.62 10.95 -4.51
CA GLN A 97 -1.41 10.22 -3.26
C GLN A 97 -0.25 9.21 -3.35
N SER A 98 0.61 9.31 -4.37
CA SER A 98 1.80 8.47 -4.48
C SER A 98 3.04 9.14 -3.90
N GLN A 99 3.97 8.31 -3.39
CA GLN A 99 5.26 8.82 -2.94
C GLN A 99 6.04 9.47 -4.10
N ASP A 100 5.87 8.98 -5.33
CA ASP A 100 6.50 9.58 -6.52
C ASP A 100 6.06 11.04 -6.73
N PHE A 101 4.77 11.36 -6.52
CA PHE A 101 4.30 12.75 -6.57
C PHE A 101 4.90 13.59 -5.44
N ALA A 102 4.95 13.03 -4.23
CA ALA A 102 5.54 13.71 -3.08
C ALA A 102 7.03 14.02 -3.30
N ASP A 103 7.78 13.07 -3.86
CA ASP A 103 9.18 13.22 -4.25
C ASP A 103 9.32 14.30 -5.35
N LEU A 104 8.54 14.21 -6.42
CA LEU A 104 8.59 15.17 -7.54
C LEU A 104 8.28 16.61 -7.08
N TYR A 105 7.18 16.82 -6.35
CA TYR A 105 6.77 18.14 -5.89
C TYR A 105 7.80 18.75 -4.93
N THR A 106 8.24 17.97 -3.95
CA THR A 106 9.22 18.42 -2.94
C THR A 106 10.54 18.78 -3.59
N GLY A 107 11.01 17.93 -4.50
CA GLY A 107 12.21 18.18 -5.29
C GLY A 107 12.11 19.45 -6.10
N TYR A 108 10.95 19.67 -6.75
CA TYR A 108 10.72 20.87 -7.53
C TYR A 108 10.84 22.13 -6.68
N LYS A 109 10.18 22.17 -5.52
CA LYS A 109 10.23 23.32 -4.61
C LYS A 109 11.65 23.60 -4.12
N ALA A 110 12.42 22.56 -3.79
CA ALA A 110 13.79 22.68 -3.33
C ALA A 110 14.74 23.19 -4.43
N VAL A 111 14.73 22.57 -5.62
CA VAL A 111 15.58 22.96 -6.76
C VAL A 111 15.25 24.37 -7.25
N ASN A 112 13.96 24.75 -7.24
CA ASN A 112 13.53 26.10 -7.55
C ASN A 112 14.01 27.12 -6.52
N HIS A 113 13.97 26.80 -5.22
CA HIS A 113 14.57 27.66 -4.19
C HIS A 113 16.07 27.87 -4.43
N MET A 114 16.78 26.82 -4.83
CA MET A 114 18.21 26.88 -5.16
C MET A 114 18.53 27.62 -6.47
N GLY A 115 17.50 27.98 -7.27
CA GLY A 115 17.68 28.65 -8.56
C GLY A 115 18.31 27.76 -9.65
N LYS A 116 18.15 26.43 -9.54
CA LYS A 116 18.83 25.44 -10.40
C LYS A 116 17.92 24.72 -11.40
N MET A 117 16.67 25.14 -11.52
CA MET A 117 15.66 24.49 -12.37
C MET A 117 16.07 24.26 -13.83
N ALA A 118 16.82 25.18 -14.45
CA ALA A 118 17.24 25.05 -15.84
C ALA A 118 18.37 24.03 -16.06
N GLU A 119 19.08 23.64 -14.99
CA GLU A 119 20.27 22.79 -15.04
C GLU A 119 19.99 21.36 -14.54
N THR A 120 18.79 21.09 -14.01
CA THR A 120 18.46 19.85 -13.30
C THR A 120 17.42 19.03 -14.06
N SER A 121 17.69 17.75 -14.26
CA SER A 121 16.73 16.85 -14.93
C SER A 121 15.52 16.50 -14.03
N SER A 122 14.46 15.95 -14.62
CA SER A 122 13.29 15.50 -13.86
C SER A 122 13.62 14.36 -12.89
N GLU A 123 14.54 13.47 -13.28
CA GLU A 123 15.03 12.37 -12.45
C GLU A 123 15.82 12.90 -11.25
N GLU A 124 16.69 13.89 -11.47
CA GLU A 124 17.46 14.54 -10.41
C GLU A 124 16.55 15.32 -9.45
N ILE A 125 15.58 16.06 -9.98
CA ILE A 125 14.55 16.74 -9.17
C ILE A 125 13.86 15.73 -8.25
N THR A 126 13.41 14.59 -8.80
CA THR A 126 12.74 13.54 -8.03
C THR A 126 13.67 12.95 -6.96
N ALA A 127 14.94 12.73 -7.29
CA ALA A 127 15.95 12.22 -6.35
C ALA A 127 16.23 13.19 -5.19
N VAL A 128 16.25 14.50 -5.46
CA VAL A 128 16.37 15.54 -4.42
C VAL A 128 15.18 15.49 -3.48
N GLY A 129 13.96 15.42 -4.01
CA GLY A 129 12.76 15.34 -3.19
C GLY A 129 12.69 14.08 -2.33
N ARG A 130 13.08 12.93 -2.89
CA ARG A 130 13.21 11.68 -2.14
C ARG A 130 14.20 11.79 -0.99
N SER A 131 15.34 12.45 -1.23
CA SER A 131 16.36 12.66 -0.19
C SER A 131 15.82 13.53 0.94
N LEU A 132 15.04 14.58 0.63
CA LEU A 132 14.39 15.41 1.64
C LEU A 132 13.36 14.65 2.46
N TRP A 133 12.56 13.78 1.83
CA TRP A 133 11.64 12.89 2.56
C TRP A 133 12.38 11.92 3.47
N ASN A 134 13.45 11.29 2.98
CA ASN A 134 14.27 10.39 3.79
C ASN A 134 14.85 11.10 5.01
N MET A 135 15.39 12.31 4.85
CA MET A 135 15.85 13.13 5.97
C MET A 135 14.72 13.48 6.93
N ALA A 136 13.52 13.82 6.44
CA ALA A 136 12.35 14.06 7.28
C ALA A 136 11.91 12.82 8.08
N PHE A 137 12.13 11.63 7.53
CA PHE A 137 11.81 10.37 8.20
C PHE A 137 12.91 9.92 9.17
N SER A 138 14.17 10.26 8.97
CA SER A 138 15.28 9.83 9.84
C SER A 138 15.71 10.86 10.88
N GLU A 139 15.58 12.14 10.56
CA GLU A 139 16.17 13.27 11.30
C GLU A 139 15.15 14.39 11.52
N SER A 140 15.57 15.46 12.20
CA SER A 140 14.79 16.70 12.31
C SER A 140 15.03 17.59 11.09
N ILE A 141 13.97 18.07 10.46
CA ILE A 141 14.02 19.05 9.37
C ILE A 141 13.87 20.48 9.88
N THR A 142 14.41 21.44 9.13
CA THR A 142 14.20 22.86 9.39
C THR A 142 12.78 23.31 8.98
N ILE A 143 12.32 24.44 9.53
CA ILE A 143 11.01 25.03 9.17
C ILE A 143 10.92 25.34 7.67
N ASN A 144 12.03 25.78 7.06
CA ASN A 144 12.07 26.09 5.63
C ASN A 144 11.88 24.84 4.76
N GLU A 145 12.51 23.74 5.15
CA GLU A 145 12.36 22.44 4.47
C GLU A 145 10.97 21.85 4.69
N ALA A 146 10.40 22.01 5.89
CA ALA A 146 9.05 21.59 6.19
C ALA A 146 8.02 22.27 5.27
N GLY A 147 8.29 23.50 4.83
CA GLY A 147 7.48 24.22 3.83
C GLY A 147 7.28 23.46 2.52
N TYR A 148 8.27 22.70 2.06
CA TYR A 148 8.19 21.91 0.82
C TYR A 148 7.31 20.67 0.97
N LEU A 149 7.17 20.18 2.21
CA LEU A 149 6.46 18.95 2.53
C LEU A 149 4.96 19.16 2.79
N ILE A 150 4.51 20.42 2.94
CA ILE A 150 3.14 20.76 3.34
C ILE A 150 2.12 20.18 2.36
N LEU A 151 2.19 20.56 1.08
CA LEU A 151 1.16 20.15 0.12
C LEU A 151 1.10 18.62 -0.06
N PRO A 152 2.21 17.89 -0.26
CA PRO A 152 2.15 16.43 -0.33
C PRO A 152 1.59 15.81 0.95
N SER A 153 1.97 16.32 2.13
CA SER A 153 1.42 15.82 3.41
C SER A 153 -0.09 16.01 3.49
N VAL A 154 -0.61 17.19 3.10
CA VAL A 154 -2.04 17.49 3.07
C VAL A 154 -2.77 16.54 2.11
N ILE A 155 -2.26 16.35 0.90
CA ILE A 155 -2.84 15.47 -0.12
C ILE A 155 -2.86 14.00 0.32
N MET A 156 -1.76 13.54 0.95
CA MET A 156 -1.65 12.18 1.49
C MET A 156 -2.64 11.95 2.63
N MET A 157 -2.81 12.95 3.49
CA MET A 157 -3.75 12.88 4.60
C MET A 157 -5.21 12.95 4.12
N ALA A 158 -5.51 13.61 3.00
CA ALA A 158 -6.86 13.65 2.41
C ALA A 158 -7.45 12.27 2.10
N GLY A 159 -6.62 11.28 1.81
CA GLY A 159 -7.05 9.89 1.57
C GLY A 159 -7.25 9.06 2.84
N ASN A 160 -6.85 9.58 4.00
CA ASN A 160 -6.85 8.87 5.28
C ASN A 160 -7.73 9.56 6.34
N THR A 161 -8.33 10.71 6.06
CA THR A 161 -9.22 11.42 7.00
C THR A 161 -10.66 10.96 6.87
N THR A 162 -11.22 10.43 7.95
CA THR A 162 -12.66 10.61 8.25
C THR A 162 -12.85 12.10 8.55
N HIS A 163 -13.83 12.75 7.92
CA HIS A 163 -14.11 14.20 7.99
C HIS A 163 -14.06 14.76 9.44
N GLN A 164 -12.93 15.29 9.92
CA GLN A 164 -12.86 15.87 11.28
C GLN A 164 -11.89 17.04 11.47
N SER A 165 -11.56 17.79 10.44
CA SER A 165 -10.90 19.08 10.68
C SER A 165 -11.38 20.11 9.69
N ASP A 166 -12.24 20.98 10.19
CA ASP A 166 -12.71 22.20 9.53
C ASP A 166 -11.51 23.15 9.37
N PRO A 167 -11.03 23.43 8.15
CA PRO A 167 -9.82 24.20 7.94
C PRO A 167 -10.18 25.67 7.72
N GLU A 168 -10.79 26.32 8.72
CA GLU A 168 -10.95 27.79 8.69
C GLU A 168 -9.72 28.52 9.21
N ASP A 169 -8.81 27.86 9.95
CA ASP A 169 -7.53 28.44 10.37
C ASP A 169 -6.33 27.59 9.92
N TYR A 170 -5.88 27.83 8.69
CA TYR A 170 -4.70 27.21 8.09
C TYR A 170 -3.40 27.93 8.49
N SER A 171 -3.25 28.25 9.78
CA SER A 171 -2.03 28.83 10.35
C SER A 171 -0.79 27.95 10.08
N LEU A 172 0.41 28.55 10.10
CA LEU A 172 1.66 27.82 9.89
C LEU A 172 1.79 26.63 10.86
N SER A 173 1.35 26.79 12.13
CA SER A 173 1.33 25.71 13.12
C SER A 173 0.46 24.53 12.70
N VAL A 174 -0.71 24.79 12.10
CA VAL A 174 -1.59 23.73 11.61
C VAL A 174 -0.96 23.01 10.41
N LYS A 175 -0.36 23.77 9.47
CA LYS A 175 0.37 23.18 8.33
C LYS A 175 1.51 22.27 8.78
N LEU A 176 2.32 22.72 9.75
CA LEU A 176 3.43 21.94 10.30
C LEU A 176 2.94 20.70 11.08
N ALA A 177 1.82 20.79 11.79
CA ALA A 177 1.22 19.64 12.46
C ALA A 177 0.77 18.55 11.48
N VAL A 178 0.28 18.93 10.28
CA VAL A 178 -0.06 17.96 9.22
C VAL A 178 1.20 17.26 8.70
N VAL A 179 2.30 18.00 8.49
CA VAL A 179 3.58 17.42 8.08
C VAL A 179 4.10 16.43 9.12
N ASP A 180 4.14 16.82 10.40
CA ASP A 180 4.55 15.92 11.48
C ASP A 180 3.67 14.67 11.53
N LYS A 181 2.34 14.82 11.51
CA LYS A 181 1.40 13.69 11.51
C LYS A 181 1.67 12.72 10.35
N TYR A 182 1.95 13.23 9.16
CA TYR A 182 2.29 12.40 8.01
C TYR A 182 3.66 11.70 8.17
N ILE A 183 4.68 12.41 8.65
CA ILE A 183 6.00 11.82 8.96
C ILE A 183 5.86 10.69 9.99
N GLN A 184 5.10 10.90 11.08
CA GLN A 184 4.86 9.87 12.09
C GLN A 184 4.12 8.66 11.52
N TYR A 185 3.14 8.90 10.63
CA TYR A 185 2.46 7.82 9.91
C TYR A 185 3.46 7.02 9.06
N GLN A 186 4.32 7.68 8.29
CA GLN A 186 5.31 7.00 7.45
C GLN A 186 6.35 6.23 8.26
N LYS A 187 6.82 6.77 9.38
CA LYS A 187 7.68 6.05 10.32
C LYS A 187 7.06 4.73 10.78
N LYS A 188 5.76 4.73 11.10
CA LYS A 188 5.02 3.50 11.46
C LYS A 188 4.92 2.52 10.29
N VAL A 189 4.66 3.01 9.07
CA VAL A 189 4.61 2.17 7.86
C VAL A 189 5.97 1.51 7.60
N ILE A 190 7.07 2.29 7.63
CA ILE A 190 8.43 1.78 7.41
C ILE A 190 8.79 0.74 8.47
N ALA A 191 8.54 1.03 9.75
CA ALA A 191 8.81 0.09 10.83
C ALA A 191 8.00 -1.22 10.67
N SER A 192 6.72 -1.10 10.29
CA SER A 192 5.86 -2.25 10.01
C SER A 192 6.39 -3.08 8.83
N GLN A 193 6.81 -2.44 7.73
CA GLN A 193 7.41 -3.13 6.59
C GLN A 193 8.71 -3.86 6.94
N GLN A 194 9.58 -3.24 7.74
CA GLN A 194 10.80 -3.89 8.22
C GLN A 194 10.50 -5.11 9.09
N ASP A 195 9.53 -5.00 10.00
CA ASP A 195 9.09 -6.12 10.83
C ASP A 195 8.49 -7.27 10.01
N PHE A 196 7.72 -6.92 8.95
CA PHE A 196 7.22 -7.89 7.99
C PHE A 196 8.35 -8.64 7.27
N ILE A 197 9.35 -7.91 6.74
CA ILE A 197 10.47 -8.51 6.00
C ILE A 197 11.21 -9.52 6.87
N VAL A 198 11.46 -9.20 8.15
CA VAL A 198 12.11 -10.12 9.09
C VAL A 198 11.28 -11.39 9.28
N LYS A 199 9.97 -11.25 9.55
CA LYS A 199 9.05 -12.39 9.75
C LYS A 199 8.90 -13.25 8.50
N TYR A 200 8.81 -12.61 7.34
CA TYR A 200 8.69 -13.29 6.06
C TYR A 200 9.96 -14.05 5.72
N ASN A 201 11.15 -13.47 5.94
CA ASN A 201 12.41 -14.14 5.69
C ASN A 201 12.56 -15.38 6.58
N ASP A 202 12.20 -15.29 7.86
CA ASP A 202 12.20 -16.44 8.78
C ASP A 202 11.28 -17.57 8.30
N PHE A 203 10.05 -17.24 7.88
CA PHE A 203 9.14 -18.20 7.24
C PHE A 203 9.70 -18.76 5.93
N SER A 204 10.27 -17.92 5.07
CA SER A 204 10.83 -18.32 3.78
C SER A 204 12.01 -19.28 3.96
N THR A 205 12.86 -19.04 4.96
CA THR A 205 13.96 -19.95 5.31
C THR A 205 13.41 -21.30 5.78
N SER A 206 12.47 -21.33 6.72
CA SER A 206 11.84 -22.59 7.15
C SER A 206 11.15 -23.32 5.98
N LEU A 207 10.45 -22.59 5.10
CA LEU A 207 9.80 -23.15 3.92
C LEU A 207 10.80 -23.79 2.96
N SER A 208 11.95 -23.13 2.72
CA SER A 208 13.00 -23.67 1.86
C SER A 208 13.66 -24.93 2.42
N SER A 209 13.68 -25.08 3.74
CA SER A 209 14.21 -26.27 4.44
C SER A 209 13.18 -27.38 4.63
N TRP A 210 11.89 -27.05 4.50
CA TRP A 210 10.82 -28.01 4.66
C TRP A 210 10.75 -28.93 3.44
N VAL A 211 10.70 -30.23 3.71
CA VAL A 211 10.67 -31.26 2.68
C VAL A 211 9.52 -32.22 2.95
N SER A 212 9.07 -32.93 1.90
CA SER A 212 8.09 -33.99 2.08
C SER A 212 8.63 -35.09 2.99
N LYS A 213 7.74 -35.83 3.67
CA LYS A 213 8.12 -36.96 4.53
C LYS A 213 8.92 -38.03 3.79
N ILE A 214 8.64 -38.23 2.50
CA ILE A 214 9.38 -39.16 1.63
C ILE A 214 10.81 -38.65 1.41
N THR A 215 10.95 -37.38 1.03
CA THR A 215 12.26 -36.75 0.81
C THR A 215 13.10 -36.73 2.08
N LEU A 216 12.48 -36.51 3.25
CA LEU A 216 13.16 -36.61 4.55
C LEU A 216 13.66 -38.03 4.81
N ALA A 217 12.84 -39.05 4.54
CA ALA A 217 13.25 -40.44 4.66
C ALA A 217 14.44 -40.74 3.75
N ASP A 218 14.37 -40.36 2.47
CA ASP A 218 15.45 -40.56 1.50
C ASP A 218 16.76 -39.89 1.96
N SER A 219 16.70 -38.65 2.46
CA SER A 219 17.88 -37.93 2.99
C SER A 219 18.53 -38.65 4.17
N ILE A 220 17.73 -39.10 5.16
CA ILE A 220 18.25 -39.81 6.34
C ILE A 220 18.87 -41.15 5.94
N ILE A 221 18.25 -41.83 4.98
CA ILE A 221 18.73 -43.10 4.42
C ILE A 221 20.09 -42.87 3.73
N ASP A 222 20.21 -41.85 2.88
CA ASP A 222 21.45 -41.51 2.20
C ASP A 222 22.58 -41.11 3.17
N ASP A 223 22.27 -40.34 4.21
CA ASP A 223 23.22 -39.97 5.27
C ASP A 223 23.73 -41.19 6.03
N CYS A 224 22.83 -42.14 6.36
CA CYS A 224 23.20 -43.41 6.99
C CYS A 224 24.22 -44.19 6.14
N PHE A 225 24.01 -44.29 4.83
CA PHE A 225 24.90 -45.04 3.94
C PHE A 225 26.21 -44.34 3.69
N THR A 226 26.18 -43.02 3.54
CA THR A 226 27.39 -42.22 3.39
C THR A 226 28.26 -42.36 4.65
N SER A 227 27.65 -42.31 5.84
CA SER A 227 28.38 -42.53 7.08
C SER A 227 28.92 -43.96 7.21
N GLU A 228 28.18 -44.99 6.78
CA GLU A 228 28.63 -46.38 6.81
C GLU A 228 29.84 -46.57 5.88
N PHE A 229 29.72 -46.11 4.63
CA PHE A 229 30.80 -46.17 3.64
C PHE A 229 32.07 -45.45 4.11
N LEU A 230 31.95 -44.27 4.72
CA LEU A 230 33.09 -43.54 5.28
C LEU A 230 33.77 -44.28 6.44
N LYS A 231 33.04 -45.12 7.19
CA LYS A 231 33.59 -45.89 8.32
C LYS A 231 34.22 -47.21 7.89
N THR A 232 33.64 -47.91 6.93
CA THR A 232 34.01 -49.30 6.58
C THR A 232 34.63 -49.45 5.19
N GLY A 233 34.60 -48.39 4.37
CA GLY A 233 35.04 -48.40 2.97
C GLY A 233 34.12 -49.21 2.03
N THR A 234 33.05 -49.83 2.54
CA THR A 234 32.14 -50.70 1.78
C THR A 234 30.73 -50.68 2.35
N VAL A 235 29.71 -50.77 1.49
CA VAL A 235 28.32 -51.01 1.88
C VAL A 235 27.98 -52.47 1.61
N SER A 236 27.26 -53.14 2.52
CA SER A 236 26.87 -54.54 2.32
C SER A 236 26.00 -54.71 1.06
N PRO A 237 26.28 -55.71 0.19
CA PRO A 237 25.48 -55.96 -1.02
C PRO A 237 23.99 -56.17 -0.74
N LYS A 238 23.66 -56.74 0.43
CA LYS A 238 22.28 -56.96 0.87
C LYS A 238 21.57 -55.64 1.16
N LYS A 239 22.25 -54.69 1.83
CA LYS A 239 21.71 -53.36 2.10
C LYS A 239 21.49 -52.59 0.81
N GLU A 240 22.46 -52.63 -0.11
CA GLU A 240 22.35 -51.96 -1.41
C GLU A 240 21.14 -52.43 -2.22
N LEU A 241 20.84 -53.73 -2.17
CA LEU A 241 19.67 -54.32 -2.83
C LEU A 241 18.34 -53.92 -2.14
N MET A 242 18.35 -53.77 -0.82
CA MET A 242 17.19 -53.29 -0.05
C MET A 242 16.89 -51.80 -0.28
N ILE A 243 17.89 -50.98 -0.61
CA ILE A 243 17.69 -49.59 -1.06
C ILE A 243 17.05 -49.57 -2.44
N LYS A 244 17.64 -50.29 -3.42
CA LYS A 244 17.15 -50.32 -4.80
C LYS A 244 15.71 -50.84 -4.91
N SER A 245 15.31 -51.73 -4.01
CA SER A 245 13.93 -52.23 -3.92
C SER A 245 12.97 -51.31 -3.15
N GLY A 246 13.45 -50.26 -2.50
CA GLY A 246 12.64 -49.36 -1.67
C GLY A 246 12.25 -49.92 -0.29
N SER A 247 12.66 -51.15 0.03
CA SER A 247 12.27 -51.87 1.25
C SER A 247 12.70 -51.13 2.53
N ILE A 248 13.88 -50.50 2.54
CA ILE A 248 14.37 -49.73 3.70
C ILE A 248 13.52 -48.48 3.92
N ARG A 249 13.17 -47.79 2.83
CA ARG A 249 12.33 -46.59 2.89
C ARG A 249 10.93 -46.92 3.39
N GLU A 250 10.30 -47.96 2.85
CA GLU A 250 8.98 -48.39 3.31
C GLU A 250 9.01 -48.83 4.78
N GLY A 251 10.03 -49.59 5.18
CA GLY A 251 10.22 -49.98 6.58
C GLY A 251 10.32 -48.77 7.51
N TYR A 252 11.07 -47.74 7.10
CA TYR A 252 11.25 -46.53 7.90
C TYR A 252 10.01 -45.63 7.91
N MET A 253 9.36 -45.45 6.75
CA MET A 253 8.14 -44.66 6.62
C MET A 253 6.96 -45.21 7.42
N ASN A 254 6.90 -46.55 7.57
CA ASN A 254 5.88 -47.24 8.35
C ASN A 254 6.28 -47.44 9.82
N GLY A 255 7.48 -47.00 10.23
CA GLY A 255 7.97 -47.15 11.61
C GLY A 255 8.35 -48.58 12.01
N PHE A 256 8.54 -49.49 11.05
CA PHE A 256 8.90 -50.89 11.30
C PHE A 256 10.39 -51.08 11.58
N SER A 257 11.25 -50.31 10.92
CA SER A 257 12.70 -50.43 11.07
C SER A 257 13.43 -49.12 10.81
N LYS A 258 14.56 -48.93 11.50
CA LYS A 258 15.47 -47.81 11.21
C LYS A 258 16.44 -48.20 10.08
N PRO A 259 16.84 -47.25 9.23
CA PRO A 259 17.82 -47.51 8.18
C PRO A 259 19.24 -47.77 8.73
N CYS A 260 19.58 -47.14 9.86
CA CYS A 260 20.81 -47.39 10.61
C CYS A 260 20.65 -47.01 12.09
N ASP A 261 21.62 -47.37 12.94
CA ASP A 261 21.59 -47.08 14.38
C ASP A 261 21.64 -45.58 14.70
N ALA A 262 22.25 -44.78 13.82
CA ALA A 262 22.35 -43.33 13.96
C ALA A 262 21.09 -42.59 13.46
N ALA A 263 20.16 -43.28 12.80
CA ALA A 263 18.93 -42.66 12.30
C ALA A 263 17.97 -42.32 13.44
N PRO A 264 17.18 -41.24 13.32
CA PRO A 264 16.13 -40.91 14.27
C PRO A 264 15.13 -42.07 14.45
N ASP A 265 14.69 -42.27 15.68
CA ASP A 265 13.79 -43.37 16.07
C ASP A 265 12.43 -43.33 15.40
N SER A 266 11.97 -42.13 15.05
CA SER A 266 10.66 -41.90 14.46
C SER A 266 10.77 -40.83 13.38
N LEU A 267 10.58 -41.24 12.13
CA LEU A 267 10.44 -40.32 11.01
C LEU A 267 9.25 -39.36 11.22
N ASP A 268 8.16 -39.85 11.83
CA ASP A 268 6.97 -39.05 12.14
C ASP A 268 7.31 -37.86 13.03
N LYS A 269 8.06 -38.09 14.11
CA LYS A 269 8.46 -37.01 15.03
C LYS A 269 9.36 -35.98 14.36
N GLU A 270 10.30 -36.40 13.51
CA GLU A 270 11.16 -35.47 12.78
C GLU A 270 10.37 -34.67 11.74
N TYR A 271 9.45 -35.33 11.02
CA TYR A 271 8.58 -34.65 10.06
C TYR A 271 7.60 -33.69 10.74
N GLU A 272 7.01 -34.07 11.88
CA GLU A 272 6.18 -33.21 12.71
C GLU A 272 6.97 -32.01 13.22
N LYS A 273 8.23 -32.19 13.62
CA LYS A 273 9.09 -31.09 14.06
C LYS A 273 9.32 -30.07 12.95
N LEU A 274 9.66 -30.52 11.74
CA LEU A 274 9.82 -29.64 10.56
C LEU A 274 8.51 -28.91 10.21
N THR A 275 7.41 -29.65 10.20
CA THR A 275 6.10 -29.09 9.85
C THR A 275 5.60 -28.11 10.91
N ARG A 276 5.85 -28.40 12.19
CA ARG A 276 5.51 -27.51 13.31
C ARG A 276 6.35 -26.23 13.28
N ASP A 277 7.65 -26.32 13.00
CA ASP A 277 8.49 -25.13 12.83
C ASP A 277 7.94 -24.22 11.72
N LEU A 278 7.71 -24.78 10.53
CA LEU A 278 7.11 -24.06 9.41
C LEU A 278 5.77 -23.41 9.78
N SER A 279 4.89 -24.17 10.45
CA SER A 279 3.57 -23.71 10.87
C SER A 279 3.64 -22.54 11.86
N GLU A 280 4.54 -22.58 12.85
CA GLU A 280 4.71 -21.49 13.81
C GLU A 280 5.31 -20.22 13.15
N LYS A 281 6.22 -20.37 12.18
CA LYS A 281 6.70 -19.23 11.38
C LYS A 281 5.60 -18.63 10.51
N PHE A 282 4.83 -19.47 9.83
CA PHE A 282 3.68 -19.03 9.04
C PHE A 282 2.64 -18.29 9.90
N LYS A 283 2.31 -18.84 11.06
CA LYS A 283 1.40 -18.23 12.04
C LYS A 283 1.88 -16.85 12.49
N THR A 284 3.19 -16.64 12.61
CA THR A 284 3.76 -15.32 12.94
C THR A 284 3.52 -14.31 11.82
N VAL A 285 3.73 -14.70 10.56
CA VAL A 285 3.42 -13.87 9.38
C VAL A 285 1.91 -13.58 9.30
N ASN A 286 1.08 -14.60 9.48
CA ASN A 286 -0.37 -14.46 9.42
C ASN A 286 -0.89 -13.51 10.53
N ARG A 287 -0.40 -13.67 11.76
CA ARG A 287 -0.73 -12.78 12.88
C ARG A 287 -0.31 -11.34 12.59
N PHE A 288 0.83 -11.13 11.93
CA PHE A 288 1.27 -9.80 11.53
C PHE A 288 0.26 -9.13 10.59
N PHE A 289 -0.22 -9.84 9.55
CA PHE A 289 -1.22 -9.30 8.62
C PHE A 289 -2.53 -8.96 9.32
N ILE A 290 -3.03 -9.88 10.16
CA ILE A 290 -4.23 -9.67 10.96
C ILE A 290 -4.06 -8.40 11.81
N ASN A 291 -3.01 -8.33 12.64
CA ASN A 291 -2.81 -7.19 13.53
C ASN A 291 -2.68 -5.86 12.79
N ASN A 292 -2.00 -5.83 11.64
CA ASN A 292 -1.89 -4.61 10.83
C ASN A 292 -3.23 -4.21 10.21
N ALA A 293 -4.00 -5.16 9.69
CA ALA A 293 -5.34 -4.88 9.15
C ALA A 293 -6.28 -4.29 10.21
N PHE A 294 -6.23 -4.82 11.43
CA PHE A 294 -7.04 -4.35 12.55
C PHE A 294 -6.52 -3.06 13.20
N SER A 295 -5.27 -2.67 12.97
CA SER A 295 -4.67 -1.47 13.60
C SER A 295 -5.29 -0.14 13.17
N LEU A 296 -6.00 -0.12 12.04
CA LEU A 296 -6.65 1.07 11.48
C LEU A 296 -8.14 1.14 11.82
N ILE A 297 -8.68 0.10 12.46
CA ILE A 297 -10.08 0.03 12.84
C ILE A 297 -10.29 0.82 14.13
N GLU A 298 -11.39 1.57 14.21
CA GLU A 298 -11.74 2.32 15.41
C GLU A 298 -11.86 1.38 16.62
N LYS A 299 -11.49 1.85 17.81
CA LYS A 299 -11.44 1.00 18.99
C LYS A 299 -12.80 0.34 19.29
N SER A 300 -13.91 1.06 19.12
CA SER A 300 -15.26 0.53 19.29
C SER A 300 -15.57 -0.64 18.36
N GLU A 301 -15.16 -0.55 17.11
CA GLU A 301 -15.31 -1.61 16.11
C GLU A 301 -14.42 -2.82 16.47
N LEU A 302 -13.18 -2.56 16.92
CA LEU A 302 -12.29 -3.63 17.38
C LEU A 302 -12.84 -4.36 18.62
N ASP A 303 -13.43 -3.61 19.57
CA ASP A 303 -14.08 -4.15 20.76
C ASP A 303 -15.31 -5.01 20.38
N PHE A 304 -16.07 -4.64 19.34
CA PHE A 304 -17.16 -5.45 18.79
C PHE A 304 -16.64 -6.75 18.17
N ILE A 305 -15.63 -6.65 17.29
CA ILE A 305 -15.04 -7.81 16.59
C ILE A 305 -14.41 -8.81 17.56
N SER A 306 -13.81 -8.31 18.65
CA SER A 306 -13.16 -9.12 19.68
C SER A 306 -14.07 -9.49 20.86
N SER A 307 -15.36 -9.14 20.80
CA SER A 307 -16.29 -9.38 21.90
C SER A 307 -16.49 -10.88 22.18
N ALA A 308 -16.80 -11.19 23.44
CA ALA A 308 -17.06 -12.56 23.85
C ALA A 308 -18.27 -13.13 23.09
N GLY A 309 -18.07 -14.22 22.35
CA GLY A 309 -19.11 -14.84 21.54
C GLY A 309 -19.22 -14.31 20.11
N ALA A 310 -18.34 -13.40 19.69
CA ALA A 310 -18.23 -12.97 18.31
C ALA A 310 -17.95 -14.16 17.38
N LYS A 311 -18.70 -14.23 16.28
CA LYS A 311 -18.52 -15.22 15.20
C LYS A 311 -18.12 -14.49 13.93
N VAL A 312 -16.95 -14.81 13.40
CA VAL A 312 -16.43 -14.22 12.17
C VAL A 312 -16.65 -15.18 11.02
N ASN A 313 -17.33 -14.73 9.96
CA ASN A 313 -17.61 -15.52 8.76
C ASN A 313 -17.15 -14.79 7.50
N SER A 314 -16.55 -15.51 6.56
CA SER A 314 -16.38 -14.97 5.21
C SER A 314 -17.74 -14.90 4.53
N ILE A 315 -18.03 -13.77 3.88
CA ILE A 315 -19.31 -13.55 3.20
C ILE A 315 -19.09 -13.21 1.73
N ARG A 316 -20.14 -13.41 0.93
CA ARG A 316 -20.22 -12.94 -0.45
C ARG A 316 -21.49 -12.14 -0.62
N LEU A 317 -21.43 -11.06 -1.38
CA LEU A 317 -22.61 -10.28 -1.70
C LEU A 317 -23.33 -10.92 -2.88
N PHE A 318 -24.65 -10.99 -2.79
CA PHE A 318 -25.52 -11.35 -3.90
C PHE A 318 -26.47 -10.19 -4.16
N MET A 319 -26.72 -9.90 -5.43
CA MET A 319 -27.74 -8.95 -5.82
C MET A 319 -28.82 -9.68 -6.59
N HIS A 320 -30.05 -9.51 -6.15
CA HIS A 320 -31.23 -9.97 -6.86
C HIS A 320 -31.69 -8.88 -7.82
N THR A 321 -31.80 -9.19 -9.10
CA THR A 321 -32.35 -8.24 -10.07
C THR A 321 -33.81 -8.54 -10.35
N LEU A 322 -34.65 -7.49 -10.30
CA LEU A 322 -36.06 -7.54 -10.68
C LEU A 322 -36.24 -7.44 -12.22
N LEU A 323 -35.30 -7.97 -13.01
CA LEU A 323 -35.45 -7.93 -14.46
C LEU A 323 -36.63 -8.83 -14.85
N PRO A 324 -37.64 -8.30 -15.57
CA PRO A 324 -38.75 -9.13 -16.02
C PRO A 324 -38.21 -10.20 -16.98
N MET A 325 -38.60 -11.45 -16.74
CA MET A 325 -38.31 -12.58 -17.63
C MET A 325 -38.66 -12.21 -19.08
N ILE A 326 -37.65 -12.03 -19.93
CA ILE A 326 -37.86 -11.90 -21.37
C ILE A 326 -37.97 -13.32 -21.93
N ASN A 327 -39.19 -13.74 -22.22
CA ASN A 327 -39.50 -15.09 -22.67
C ASN A 327 -39.10 -15.25 -24.15
N THR A 328 -37.85 -15.60 -24.44
CA THR A 328 -37.39 -15.85 -25.82
C THR A 328 -37.45 -17.33 -26.17
N GLY A 329 -38.64 -17.96 -26.07
CA GLY A 329 -39.04 -19.19 -26.80
C GLY A 329 -38.21 -20.48 -26.69
N HIS A 330 -37.01 -20.46 -26.14
CA HIS A 330 -36.07 -21.57 -26.02
C HIS A 330 -35.24 -21.33 -24.76
N ASP A 331 -35.40 -22.22 -23.77
CA ASP A 331 -34.66 -22.33 -22.50
C ASP A 331 -33.82 -21.13 -22.07
N THR A 332 -34.37 -20.30 -21.18
CA THR A 332 -33.61 -19.26 -20.47
C THR A 332 -33.64 -19.55 -18.97
N TYR A 333 -32.60 -20.24 -18.50
CA TYR A 333 -32.26 -20.28 -17.08
C TYR A 333 -31.36 -19.08 -16.79
N TYR A 334 -31.97 -17.92 -16.50
CA TYR A 334 -31.23 -16.81 -15.90
C TYR A 334 -31.35 -16.97 -14.38
N ASP A 335 -30.22 -17.24 -13.70
CA ASP A 335 -30.16 -17.07 -12.25
C ASP A 335 -30.36 -15.57 -11.97
N PRO A 336 -31.47 -15.15 -11.34
CA PRO A 336 -31.72 -13.74 -11.05
C PRO A 336 -30.77 -13.20 -9.97
N ASN A 337 -30.00 -14.09 -9.34
CA ASN A 337 -28.95 -13.75 -8.39
C ASN A 337 -27.60 -13.86 -9.09
N PHE A 338 -26.84 -12.77 -9.08
CA PHE A 338 -25.42 -12.84 -9.41
C PHE A 338 -24.58 -12.38 -8.21
N TYR A 339 -23.42 -13.02 -8.08
CA TYR A 339 -22.44 -12.67 -7.07
C TYR A 339 -21.81 -11.33 -7.43
N ILE A 340 -21.76 -10.43 -6.46
CA ILE A 340 -20.98 -9.21 -6.56
C ILE A 340 -19.62 -9.49 -5.95
N ASP A 341 -18.61 -9.60 -6.82
CA ASP A 341 -17.23 -9.50 -6.39
C ASP A 341 -16.91 -8.03 -6.15
N VAL A 342 -16.69 -7.67 -4.87
CA VAL A 342 -16.20 -6.35 -4.53
C VAL A 342 -14.74 -6.29 -4.96
N LYS A 343 -14.50 -5.58 -6.05
CA LYS A 343 -13.16 -5.45 -6.63
C LYS A 343 -12.17 -4.95 -5.58
N ASP A 344 -11.04 -5.65 -5.47
CA ASP A 344 -9.94 -5.32 -4.57
C ASP A 344 -10.34 -5.28 -3.07
N ALA A 345 -11.35 -6.04 -2.65
CA ALA A 345 -11.68 -6.19 -1.23
C ALA A 345 -12.15 -7.59 -0.87
N ASP A 346 -11.71 -8.08 0.30
CA ASP A 346 -12.25 -9.28 0.93
C ASP A 346 -13.35 -8.90 1.93
N LEU A 347 -14.46 -9.63 1.94
CA LEU A 347 -15.59 -9.36 2.83
C LEU A 347 -15.70 -10.39 3.95
N PHE A 348 -15.99 -9.91 5.16
CA PHE A 348 -16.34 -10.76 6.29
C PHE A 348 -17.44 -10.12 7.13
N SER A 349 -18.28 -10.94 7.77
CA SER A 349 -19.22 -10.48 8.78
C SER A 349 -18.79 -10.93 10.17
N VAL A 350 -19.16 -10.11 11.16
CA VAL A 350 -19.04 -10.44 12.57
C VAL A 350 -20.41 -10.38 13.19
N THR A 351 -20.81 -11.49 13.82
CA THR A 351 -22.08 -11.59 14.54
C THR A 351 -21.85 -11.68 16.04
N VAL A 352 -22.53 -10.83 16.81
CA VAL A 352 -22.52 -10.82 18.28
C VAL A 352 -23.97 -10.79 18.76
N GLY A 353 -24.46 -11.90 19.32
CA GLY A 353 -25.87 -12.02 19.68
C GLY A 353 -26.78 -11.89 18.45
N ASN A 354 -27.55 -10.81 18.38
CA ASN A 354 -28.48 -10.51 17.28
C ASN A 354 -27.96 -9.41 16.34
N GLU A 355 -26.76 -8.87 16.58
CA GLU A 355 -26.16 -7.83 15.75
C GLU A 355 -25.16 -8.46 14.77
N GLU A 356 -25.26 -8.09 13.50
CA GLU A 356 -24.31 -8.46 12.45
C GLU A 356 -23.73 -7.19 11.82
N MET A 357 -22.41 -7.11 11.78
CA MET A 357 -21.68 -6.05 11.09
C MET A 357 -20.85 -6.64 9.96
N VAL A 358 -20.82 -5.94 8.82
CA VAL A 358 -20.11 -6.36 7.61
C VAL A 358 -18.91 -5.45 7.37
N TYR A 359 -17.75 -6.06 7.20
CA TYR A 359 -16.48 -5.38 6.99
C TYR A 359 -15.90 -5.72 5.61
N ALA A 360 -15.21 -4.73 5.03
CA ALA A 360 -14.49 -4.86 3.77
C ALA A 360 -13.00 -4.58 3.98
N LEU A 361 -12.17 -5.61 3.81
CA LEU A 361 -10.72 -5.49 3.82
C LEU A 361 -10.23 -5.10 2.43
N LYS A 362 -10.07 -3.80 2.20
CA LYS A 362 -9.62 -3.26 0.91
C LYS A 362 -8.12 -3.48 0.72
N LYS A 363 -7.75 -4.09 -0.41
CA LYS A 363 -6.37 -4.19 -0.86
C LYS A 363 -5.87 -2.80 -1.26
N LYS A 364 -5.03 -2.18 -0.43
CA LYS A 364 -4.30 -0.97 -0.81
C LYS A 364 -3.04 -1.41 -1.56
N ILE A 365 -3.02 -1.22 -2.89
CA ILE A 365 -1.80 -1.39 -3.67
C ILE A 365 -0.90 -0.19 -3.32
N PHE A 366 0.05 -0.39 -2.42
CA PHE A 366 1.18 0.52 -2.33
C PHE A 366 2.02 0.28 -3.58
N HIS A 367 2.13 1.27 -4.46
CA HIS A 367 3.18 1.27 -5.46
C HIS A 367 4.51 1.29 -4.70
N GLN A 368 5.14 0.12 -4.60
CA GLN A 368 6.45 -0.02 -4.00
C GLN A 368 7.45 0.69 -4.91
N THR A 369 8.05 1.77 -4.42
CA THR A 369 9.41 2.10 -4.85
C THR A 369 10.28 0.93 -4.40
N PRO A 370 11.05 0.26 -5.28
CA PRO A 370 11.93 -0.80 -4.85
C PRO A 370 12.90 -0.21 -3.82
N LEU A 371 12.93 -0.80 -2.62
CA LEU A 371 14.07 -0.66 -1.72
C LEU A 371 15.27 -1.18 -2.52
N ILE A 372 16.07 -0.24 -3.00
CA ILE A 372 17.33 -0.51 -3.70
C ILE A 372 18.19 -1.33 -2.74
N LYS A 373 18.71 -2.45 -3.25
CA LYS A 373 19.70 -3.30 -2.58
C LYS A 373 21.01 -2.56 -2.31
#